data_AF-A0A4R3ACR6-F1
#
_entry.id   AF-A0A4R3ACR6-F1
#
_cell.length_a   1.000
_cell.length_b   1.000
_cell.length_c   1.000
_cell.angle_alpha   90.00
_cell.angle_beta   90.00
_cell.angle_gamma   90.00
#
_symmetry.space_group_name_H-M   'P 1'
#
loop_
_entity.id
_entity.type
_entity.pdbx_description
1 polymer ?
#
loop_
_entity_poly.entity_id
_entity_poly.type
_entity_poly.pdbx_seq_one_letter_code
_entity_poly.pdbx_strand_id
1 'polypeptide(L)' 'MSKKNATTETTVTDPKTGKVLIVRGLGSMKDHPFKLDPRIDLTKPIYEQVLALEDADRER' A
#
# COMPACT_ATOMS: atom_id res chain seq x y z
N MET A 1 -16.06 -25.22 14.24
CA MET A 1 -16.31 -24.39 13.03
C MET A 1 -15.01 -23.72 12.62
N SER A 2 -14.42 -24.14 11.50
CA SER A 2 -13.17 -23.56 11.00
C SER A 2 -13.46 -22.22 10.31
N LYS A 3 -12.97 -21.11 10.88
CA LYS A 3 -12.99 -19.80 10.22
C LYS A 3 -12.03 -19.88 9.05
N LYS A 4 -12.57 -20.08 7.83
CA LYS A 4 -11.80 -19.89 6.60
C LYS A 4 -11.36 -18.42 6.57
N ASN A 5 -10.08 -18.17 6.85
CA ASN A 5 -9.47 -16.87 6.64
C ASN A 5 -9.46 -16.64 5.12
N ALA A 6 -10.45 -15.93 4.61
CA ALA A 6 -10.52 -15.59 3.19
C ALA A 6 -9.37 -14.61 2.91
N THR A 7 -8.29 -15.10 2.31
CA THR A 7 -7.25 -14.25 1.71
C THR A 7 -7.89 -13.56 0.50
N THR A 8 -8.42 -12.35 0.70
CA THR A 8 -9.12 -11.56 -0.32
C THR A 8 -8.12 -10.87 -1.23
N GLU A 9 -7.33 -11.63 -1.98
CA GLU A 9 -6.54 -11.05 -3.07
C GLU A 9 -7.45 -10.87 -4.30
N THR A 10 -7.46 -9.67 -4.86
CA THR A 10 -8.23 -9.30 -6.04
C THR A 10 -7.26 -8.88 -7.14
N THR A 11 -7.33 -9.56 -8.27
CA THR A 11 -6.58 -9.17 -9.46
C THR A 11 -7.30 -8.02 -10.16
N VAL A 12 -6.58 -6.91 -10.38
CA VAL A 12 -7.07 -5.71 -11.05
C VAL A 12 -6.16 -5.41 -12.23
N THR A 13 -6.72 -5.20 -13.41
CA THR A 13 -5.97 -4.71 -14.56
C THR A 13 -6.02 -3.19 -14.58
N ASP A 14 -4.86 -2.54 -14.56
CA ASP A 14 -4.76 -1.09 -14.73
C ASP A 14 -5.19 -0.72 -16.17
N PRO A 15 -6.29 0.05 -16.34
CA PRO A 15 -6.80 0.39 -17.65
C PRO A 15 -5.90 1.35 -18.44
N LYS A 16 -4.99 2.08 -17.77
CA LYS A 16 -4.07 3.03 -18.43
C LYS A 16 -2.80 2.34 -18.91
N THR A 17 -2.32 1.35 -18.17
CA THR A 17 -1.02 0.71 -18.44
C THR A 17 -1.12 -0.74 -18.92
N GLY A 18 -2.30 -1.36 -18.81
CA GLY A 18 -2.53 -2.78 -19.10
C GLY A 18 -1.90 -3.73 -18.10
N LYS A 19 -1.27 -3.22 -17.03
CA LYS A 19 -0.58 -4.03 -16.03
C LYS A 19 -1.58 -4.75 -15.13
N VAL A 20 -1.28 -6.01 -14.83
CA VAL A 20 -2.04 -6.80 -13.86
C VAL A 20 -1.47 -6.54 -12.47
N LEU A 21 -2.31 -6.04 -11.57
CA LEU A 21 -2.00 -5.75 -10.17
C LEU A 21 -2.74 -6.73 -9.28
N ILE A 22 -2.04 -7.30 -8.30
CA ILE A 22 -2.65 -8.11 -7.25
C ILE A 22 -2.91 -7.20 -6.07
N VAL A 23 -4.19 -6.83 -5.86
CA VAL A 23 -4.62 -6.04 -4.72
C VAL A 23 -4.87 -6.99 -3.57
N ARG A 24 -4.08 -6.87 -2.51
CA ARG A 24 -4.26 -7.71 -1.33
C ARG A 24 -5.26 -7.09 -0.37
N GLY A 25 -6.25 -7.89 0.05
CA GLY A 25 -7.33 -7.45 0.93
C GLY A 25 -6.91 -7.27 2.39
N LEU A 26 -7.91 -6.99 3.23
CA LEU A 26 -7.75 -6.75 4.65
C LEU A 26 -7.00 -7.91 5.34
N GLY A 27 -5.95 -7.59 6.10
CA GLY A 27 -5.16 -8.56 6.87
C GLY A 27 -4.09 -9.31 6.07
N SER A 28 -3.97 -9.08 4.77
CA SER A 28 -2.94 -9.69 3.92
C SER A 28 -1.50 -9.35 4.31
N MET A 29 -1.30 -8.24 5.02
CA MET A 29 -0.01 -7.81 5.54
C MET A 29 0.10 -7.92 7.06
N LYS A 30 -0.81 -8.64 7.74
CA LYS A 30 -0.84 -8.71 9.21
C LYS A 30 0.47 -9.25 9.82
N ASP A 31 1.14 -10.17 9.12
CA ASP A 31 2.37 -10.82 9.57
C ASP A 31 3.62 -10.13 9.00
N HIS A 32 3.43 -9.09 8.19
CA HIS A 32 4.52 -8.29 7.63
C HIS A 32 4.69 -7.02 8.46
N PRO A 33 5.90 -6.75 9.02
CA PRO A 33 6.12 -5.53 9.77
C PRO A 33 5.95 -4.31 8.85
N PHE A 34 4.93 -3.49 9.15
CA PHE A 34 4.68 -2.24 8.45
C PHE A 34 5.68 -1.19 8.93
N LYS A 35 6.82 -1.08 8.24
CA LYS A 35 7.84 -0.06 8.49
C LYS A 35 7.37 1.27 7.93
N LEU A 36 6.56 2.00 8.69
CA LEU A 36 6.18 3.36 8.34
C LEU A 36 7.40 4.27 8.50
N ASP A 37 7.67 5.10 7.48
CA ASP A 37 8.67 6.16 7.59
C ASP A 37 8.21 7.14 8.70
N PRO A 38 9.03 7.40 9.73
CA PRO A 38 8.64 8.28 10.84
C PRO A 38 8.38 9.73 10.43
N ARG A 39 8.76 10.13 9.21
CA ARG A 39 8.42 11.45 8.63
C ARG A 39 6.97 11.53 8.16
N ILE A 40 6.27 10.40 8.02
CA ILE A 40 4.86 10.36 7.61
C ILE A 40 3.96 10.66 8.81
N ASP A 41 3.22 11.75 8.70
CA ASP A 41 2.14 12.15 9.60
C ASP A 41 0.82 11.50 9.16
N LEU A 42 0.39 10.47 9.89
CA LEU A 42 -0.85 9.75 9.62
C LEU A 42 -2.12 10.57 9.87
N THR A 43 -2.02 11.77 10.45
CA THR A 43 -3.16 12.70 10.60
C THR A 43 -3.40 13.54 9.35
N LYS A 44 -2.45 13.52 8.40
CA LYS A 44 -2.52 14.24 7.12
C LYS A 44 -2.71 13.27 5.96
N PRO A 45 -3.17 13.76 4.79
CA PRO A 45 -3.28 12.93 3.59
C PRO A 45 -1.94 12.26 3.25
N ILE A 46 -1.92 10.91 3.19
CA ILE A 46 -0.68 10.14 2.93
C ILE A 46 -0.12 10.43 1.53
N TYR A 47 -1.00 10.59 0.55
CA TYR A 47 -0.62 10.81 -0.85
C TYR A 47 0.29 12.05 -1.02
N GLU A 48 -0.10 13.18 -0.45
CA GLU A 48 0.66 14.44 -0.56
C GLU A 48 2.02 14.35 0.13
N GLN A 49 2.09 13.61 1.25
CA GLN A 49 3.32 13.44 2.00
C GLN A 49 4.30 12.52 1.32
N VAL A 50 3.83 11.41 0.74
CA VAL A 50 4.69 10.50 -0.03
C VAL A 50 5.30 11.23 -1.22
N LEU A 51 4.51 11.99 -1.97
CA LEU A 51 5.03 12.79 -3.09
C LEU A 51 6.12 13.78 -2.64
N ALA A 52 5.87 14.53 -1.57
CA ALA A 52 6.85 15.48 -1.05
C ALA A 52 8.16 14.82 -0.60
N LEU A 53 8.10 13.62 -0.03
CA LEU A 53 9.28 12.86 0.36
C LEU A 53 10.04 12.32 -0.85
N GLU A 54 9.35 11.81 -1.87
CA GLU A 54 9.96 11.36 -3.13
C GLU A 54 10.66 12.50 -3.86
N ASP A 55 10.11 13.71 -3.84
CA ASP A 55 10.75 14.92 -4.38
C ASP A 55 12.03 15.25 -3.60
N ALA A 56 11.96 15.29 -2.27
CA ALA A 56 13.12 15.58 -1.42
C ALA A 56 14.26 14.57 -1.57
N ASP A 57 13.93 13.28 -1.78
CA ASP A 57 14.92 12.22 -1.99
C ASP A 57 15.54 12.27 -3.40
N ARG A 58 14.85 12.85 -4.40
CA ARG A 58 15.39 13.07 -5.77
C ARG A 58 16.39 14.22 -5.86
N GLU A 59 16.29 15.20 -4.96
CA GLU A 59 17.16 16.38 -4.93
C GLU A 59 18.47 16.17 -4.13
N ARG A 60 18.66 14.98 -3.55
CA ARG A 60 19.89 14.57 -2.84
C ARG A 60 20.84 13.78 -3.71
#